data_AF-A0A176RSP6-F1
#
_entry.id   AF-A0A176RSP6-F1
#
_cell.length_a   1.000
_cell.length_b   1.000
_cell.length_c   1.000
_cell.angle_alpha   90.00
_cell.angle_beta   90.00
_cell.angle_gamma   90.00
#
_symmetry.space_group_name_H-M   'P 1'
#
loop_
_entity.id
_entity.type
_entity.pdbx_description
1 polymer ?
#
loop_
_entity_poly.entity_id
_entity_poly.type
_entity_poly.pdbx_seq_one_letter_code
_entity_poly.pdbx_strand_id
1 'polypeptide(L)'
;MNIKEYLESCRELSQLTTQNGWIDNETLKITVLTQAENTALVDVRFDELIMEGAGCLADRVACYGQVRLQLDENEQVTNMEIL
;
A
#
# COMPACT_ATOMS: atom_id res chain seq x y z
N MET A 1 11.78 2.63 9.09
CA MET A 1 10.51 3.30 8.75
C MET A 1 9.40 2.60 9.50
N ASN A 2 8.43 3.35 10.03
CA ASN A 2 7.22 2.74 10.56
C ASN A 2 6.35 2.18 9.42
N ILE A 3 5.33 1.38 9.75
CA ILE A 3 4.46 0.72 8.76
C ILE A 3 3.85 1.70 7.75
N LYS A 4 3.40 2.87 8.21
CA LYS A 4 2.78 3.88 7.35
C LYS A 4 3.77 4.47 6.35
N GLU A 5 4.91 4.93 6.84
CA GLU A 5 5.97 5.52 6.01
C GLU A 5 6.49 4.51 4.98
N TYR A 6 6.62 3.24 5.39
CA TYR A 6 7.00 2.18 4.47
C TYR A 6 5.95 2.02 3.37
N LEU A 7 4.68 1.87 3.72
CA LEU A 7 3.61 1.65 2.74
C LEU A 7 3.39 2.85 1.79
N GLU A 8 3.55 4.09 2.25
CA GLU A 8 3.48 5.29 1.38
C GLU A 8 4.61 5.36 0.35
N SER A 9 5.74 4.69 0.59
CA SER A 9 6.92 4.66 -0.29
C SER A 9 7.15 3.31 -0.98
N CYS A 10 6.33 2.31 -0.66
CA CYS A 10 6.48 0.92 -1.07
C CYS A 10 5.98 0.74 -2.51
N ARG A 11 6.89 0.31 -3.40
CA ARG A 11 6.56 0.08 -4.82
C ARG A 11 5.73 -1.17 -5.00
N GLU A 12 5.88 -2.14 -4.12
CA GLU A 12 5.25 -3.44 -4.20
C GLU A 12 3.72 -3.33 -4.07
N LEU A 13 3.20 -2.30 -3.37
CA LEU A 13 1.76 -1.99 -3.34
C LEU A 13 1.18 -1.70 -4.73
N SER A 14 2.00 -1.29 -5.71
CA SER A 14 1.51 -1.09 -7.07
C SER A 14 0.95 -2.37 -7.71
N GLN A 15 1.28 -3.55 -7.20
CA GLN A 15 0.67 -4.81 -7.64
C GLN A 15 -0.82 -4.92 -7.28
N LEU A 16 -1.32 -4.10 -6.37
CA LEU A 16 -2.76 -3.97 -6.06
C LEU A 16 -3.48 -3.01 -7.02
N THR A 17 -2.75 -2.32 -7.90
CA THR A 17 -3.35 -1.49 -8.96
C THR A 17 -3.97 -2.38 -10.03
N THR A 18 -5.08 -1.91 -10.60
CA THR A 18 -5.85 -2.66 -11.60
C THR A 18 -5.44 -2.33 -13.03
N GLN A 19 -4.95 -1.12 -13.26
CA GLN A 19 -4.63 -0.59 -14.59
C GLN A 19 -3.21 -0.02 -14.67
N ASN A 20 -2.34 -0.39 -13.71
CA ASN A 20 -0.97 0.13 -13.60
C ASN A 20 -0.92 1.66 -13.46
N GLY A 21 -1.95 2.25 -12.83
CA GLY A 21 -2.01 3.65 -12.45
C GLY A 21 -1.11 3.97 -11.26
N TRP A 22 -1.30 5.17 -10.71
CA TRP A 22 -0.53 5.64 -9.57
C TRP A 22 -1.32 5.54 -8.28
N ILE A 23 -0.66 5.16 -7.19
CA ILE A 23 -1.27 5.15 -5.86
C ILE A 23 -1.44 6.60 -5.40
N ASP A 24 -2.67 7.01 -5.10
CA ASP A 24 -2.93 8.28 -4.43
C ASP A 24 -2.67 8.15 -2.93
N ASN A 25 -1.48 8.55 -2.48
CA ASN A 25 -1.08 8.53 -1.07
C ASN A 25 -1.99 9.39 -0.18
N GLU A 26 -2.72 10.39 -0.70
CA GLU A 26 -3.69 11.16 0.09
C GLU A 26 -4.90 10.31 0.52
N THR A 27 -5.18 9.25 -0.24
CA THR A 27 -6.29 8.33 -0.01
C THR A 27 -5.87 7.01 0.63
N LEU A 28 -4.55 6.79 0.77
CA LEU A 28 -4.01 5.56 1.36
C LEU A 28 -4.42 5.43 2.83
N LYS A 29 -5.27 4.44 3.09
CA LYS A 29 -5.75 4.04 4.41
C LYS A 29 -5.17 2.69 4.76
N ILE A 30 -4.58 2.64 5.95
CA ILE A 30 -3.88 1.49 6.49
C ILE A 30 -4.60 1.07 7.76
N THR A 31 -5.05 -0.18 7.82
CA THR A 31 -5.71 -0.75 9.00
C THR A 31 -4.95 -1.99 9.43
N VAL A 32 -4.28 -1.94 10.59
CA VAL A 32 -3.63 -3.11 11.15
C VAL A 32 -4.70 -4.06 11.70
N LEU A 33 -4.83 -5.23 11.10
CA LEU A 33 -5.79 -6.25 11.53
C LEU A 33 -5.24 -7.09 12.68
N THR A 34 -3.96 -7.42 12.63
CA THR A 34 -3.28 -8.20 13.66
C THR A 34 -1.80 -7.84 13.65
N GLN A 35 -1.20 -7.72 14.83
CA GLN A 35 0.23 -7.53 15.00
C GLN A 35 0.75 -8.59 15.97
N ALA A 36 1.80 -9.30 15.55
CA ALA A 36 2.58 -10.25 16.34
C ALA A 36 4.03 -9.75 16.38
N GLU A 37 4.88 -10.40 17.21
CA GLU A 37 6.24 -9.93 17.50
C GLU A 37 7.05 -9.56 16.25
N ASN A 38 6.99 -10.36 15.19
CA ASN A 38 7.79 -10.14 13.96
C ASN A 38 6.95 -9.97 12.70
N THR A 39 5.62 -9.84 12.82
CA THR A 39 4.74 -9.76 11.64
C THR A 39 3.51 -8.91 11.90
N ALA A 40 3.06 -8.18 10.90
CA ALA A 40 1.76 -7.51 10.92
C ALA A 40 0.92 -7.90 9.71
N LEU A 41 -0.37 -8.14 9.92
CA LEU A 41 -1.37 -8.24 8.85
C LEU A 41 -2.09 -6.91 8.74
N VAL A 42 -2.10 -6.36 7.54
CA VAL A 42 -2.56 -5.00 7.29
C VAL A 42 -3.50 -4.98 6.09
N ASP A 43 -4.68 -4.39 6.28
CA ASP A 43 -5.57 -3.99 5.21
C ASP A 43 -5.11 -2.64 4.65
N VAL A 44 -4.98 -2.57 3.34
CA VAL A 44 -4.67 -1.34 2.59
C VAL A 44 -5.81 -1.00 1.65
N ARG A 45 -6.15 0.29 1.59
CA ARG A 45 -7.13 0.85 0.66
C ARG A 45 -6.63 2.18 0.13
N PHE A 46 -6.75 2.42 -1.15
CA PHE A 46 -6.32 3.66 -1.80
C PHE A 46 -7.05 3.84 -3.13
N ASP A 47 -7.05 5.05 -3.65
CA ASP A 47 -7.47 5.32 -5.02
C ASP A 47 -6.25 5.20 -5.95
N GLU A 48 -6.42 4.42 -7.01
CA GLU A 48 -5.53 4.37 -8.17
C GLU A 48 -5.91 5.50 -9.12
N LEU A 49 -4.95 6.39 -9.41
CA LEU A 49 -5.09 7.46 -10.38
C LEU A 49 -4.69 6.97 -11.77
N ILE A 50 -5.64 7.02 -12.71
CA ILE A 50 -5.39 6.69 -14.12
C ILE A 50 -5.15 7.99 -14.86
N MET A 51 -3.98 8.14 -15.47
CA MET A 51 -3.59 9.33 -16.20
C MET A 51 -3.74 9.12 -17.71
N GLU A 52 -4.37 10.07 -18.43
CA GLU A 52 -4.34 10.11 -19.88
C GLU A 52 -3.04 10.77 -20.39
N GLY A 53 -2.80 10.64 -21.70
CA GLY A 53 -1.75 11.42 -22.38
C GLY A 53 -1.87 12.91 -22.09
N ALA A 54 -0.73 13.59 -21.94
CA ALA A 54 -0.59 14.99 -21.53
C ALA A 54 -0.82 15.32 -20.04
N GLY A 55 -0.90 14.30 -19.17
CA GLY A 55 -0.89 14.51 -17.70
C GLY A 55 -2.25 14.91 -17.13
N CYS A 56 -3.34 14.63 -17.84
CA CYS A 56 -4.69 14.80 -17.34
C CYS A 56 -5.12 13.55 -16.56
N LEU A 57 -5.83 13.74 -15.44
CA LEU A 57 -6.45 12.62 -14.72
C LEU A 57 -7.64 12.12 -15.53
N ALA A 58 -7.57 10.85 -15.96
CA ALA A 58 -8.63 10.15 -16.68
C ALA A 58 -9.72 9.68 -15.72
N ASP A 59 -9.30 9.01 -14.65
CA ASP A 59 -10.18 8.28 -13.75
C ASP A 59 -9.53 8.03 -12.38
N ARG A 60 -10.35 7.64 -11.41
CA ARG A 60 -9.94 7.16 -10.09
C ARG A 60 -10.62 5.83 -9.79
N VAL A 61 -9.83 4.81 -9.48
CA VAL A 61 -10.33 3.47 -9.17
C VAL A 61 -9.99 3.12 -7.72
N ALA A 62 -11.00 2.77 -6.93
CA ALA A 62 -10.76 2.31 -5.56
C ALA A 62 -10.10 0.93 -5.56
N CYS A 63 -8.89 0.84 -5.03
CA CYS A 63 -8.12 -0.37 -4.83
C CYS A 63 -8.10 -0.76 -3.35
N TYR A 64 -8.04 -2.07 -3.09
CA TYR A 64 -7.91 -2.62 -1.76
C TYR A 64 -7.20 -3.96 -1.80
N GLY A 65 -6.55 -4.31 -0.71
CA GLY A 65 -5.88 -5.59 -0.56
C GLY A 65 -5.39 -5.82 0.87
N GLN A 66 -4.86 -7.00 1.11
CA GLN A 66 -4.22 -7.34 2.37
C GLN A 66 -2.74 -7.55 2.11
N VAL A 67 -1.91 -7.04 3.02
CA VAL A 67 -0.48 -7.25 3.00
C VAL A 67 -0.02 -7.82 4.32
N ARG A 68 0.91 -8.76 4.23
CA ARG A 68 1.68 -9.24 5.38
C ARG A 68 3.01 -8.51 5.39
N LEU A 69 3.31 -7.87 6.52
CA LEU A 69 4.58 -7.21 6.78
C LEU A 69 5.42 -8.10 7.69
N GLN A 70 6.72 -8.19 7.41
CA GLN A 70 7.71 -8.70 8.34
C GLN A 70 8.34 -7.51 9.07
N LEU A 71 8.43 -7.61 10.39
CA LEU A 71 8.96 -6.57 11.27
C LEU A 71 10.27 -7.05 11.91
N ASP A 72 11.21 -6.14 12.11
CA ASP A 72 12.39 -6.39 12.96
C ASP A 72 12.07 -6.16 14.45
N GLU A 73 13.08 -6.36 15.31
CA GLU A 73 12.98 -6.14 16.77
C GLU A 73 12.67 -4.69 17.18
N ASN A 74 12.77 -3.73 16.25
CA ASN A 74 12.44 -2.32 16.43
C ASN A 74 11.10 -1.94 15.77
N GLU A 75 10.27 -2.94 15.42
CA GLU A 75 8.99 -2.77 14.71
C GLU A 75 9.12 -2.10 13.33
N GLN A 76 10.31 -2.15 12.72
CA GLN A 76 10.53 -1.61 11.38
C GLN A 76 10.22 -2.66 10.33
N VAL A 77 9.57 -2.23 9.25
CA VAL A 77 9.25 -3.13 8.14
C VAL A 77 10.52 -3.53 7.41
N THR A 78 10.77 -4.84 7.33
CA THR A 78 11.91 -5.43 6.61
C THR A 78 11.50 -6.08 5.30
N ASN A 79 10.23 -6.51 5.19
CA ASN A 79 9.71 -7.18 4.00
C ASN A 79 8.18 -7.07 3.94
N MET A 80 7.62 -7.28 2.73
CA MET A 80 6.19 -7.29 2.48
C MET A 80 5.79 -8.37 1.48
N GLU A 81 4.64 -8.98 1.72
CA GLU A 81 3.96 -9.94 0.84
C GLU A 81 2.51 -9.51 0.65
N ILE A 82 2.01 -9.53 -0.59
CA ILE A 82 0.57 -9.35 -0.89
C ILE A 82 -0.11 -10.72 -0.78
N LEU A 83 -1.31 -10.73 -0.19
CA LEU A 83 -2.11 -11.95 0.02
C LEU A 83 -3.19 -12.15 -1.04
#